data_AF-A0A9X3CSB2-F1
#
_entry.id   AF-A0A9X3CSB2-F1
#
_cell.length_a   1.000
_cell.length_b   1.000
_cell.length_c   1.000
_cell.angle_alpha   90.00
_cell.angle_beta   90.00
_cell.angle_gamma   90.00
#
_symmetry.space_group_name_H-M   'P 1'
#
loop_
_entity.id
_entity.type
_entity.pdbx_description
1 polymer ?
#
loop_
_entity_poly.entity_id
_entity_poly.type
_entity_poly.pdbx_seq_one_letter_code
_entity_poly.pdbx_strand_id
1 'polypeptide(L)' 'MKDAIIWITEPLGYTLITDFPAPPSAVEVLAQPIPAAAKLHRTMPVLDAIQILIGLDNTIVVDKTHRLITVQRGS' A
#
# COMPACT_ATOMS: atom_id res chain seq x y z
N MET A 1 2.96 9.05 -4.36
CA MET A 1 2.84 7.81 -3.57
C MET A 1 2.61 6.60 -4.46
N LYS A 2 1.69 6.69 -5.44
CA LYS A 2 1.46 5.68 -6.48
C LYS A 2 2.74 5.12 -7.13
N ASP A 3 3.62 5.99 -7.63
CA ASP A 3 4.85 5.55 -8.32
C ASP A 3 5.84 4.81 -7.41
N ALA A 4 5.89 5.18 -6.13
CA ALA A 4 6.74 4.50 -5.16
C ALA A 4 6.22 3.09 -4.83
N ILE A 5 4.90 2.93 -4.77
CA ILE A 5 4.26 1.62 -4.55
C ILE A 5 4.49 0.73 -5.77
N ILE A 6 4.27 1.24 -6.99
CA ILE A 6 4.53 0.52 -8.23
C ILE A 6 5.98 0.04 -8.29
N TRP A 7 6.94 0.92 -7.98
CA TRP A 7 8.37 0.59 -8.01
C TRP A 7 8.76 -0.56 -7.04
N ILE A 8 8.07 -0.69 -5.90
CA ILE A 8 8.30 -1.77 -4.93
C ILE A 8 7.59 -3.06 -5.35
N THR A 9 6.39 -2.96 -5.92
CA THR A 9 5.52 -4.12 -6.17
C THR A 9 5.78 -4.81 -7.51
N GLU A 10 6.19 -4.06 -8.54
CA GLU A 10 6.42 -4.58 -9.89
C GLU A 10 7.51 -5.69 -9.93
N PRO A 11 8.68 -5.54 -9.27
CA PRO A 11 9.70 -6.61 -9.25
C PRO A 11 9.25 -7.86 -8.48
N LEU A 12 8.24 -7.74 -7.62
CA LEU A 12 7.68 -8.83 -6.83
C LEU A 12 6.52 -9.54 -7.57
N GLY A 13 6.16 -9.07 -8.77
CA GLY A 13 5.07 -9.60 -9.59
C GLY A 13 3.68 -9.17 -9.13
N TYR A 14 3.56 -8.09 -8.36
CA TYR A 14 2.29 -7.56 -7.88
C TYR A 14 1.89 -6.31 -8.68
N THR A 15 0.62 -6.29 -9.13
CA THR A 15 0.05 -5.19 -9.91
C THR A 15 -0.79 -4.29 -9.01
N LEU A 16 -0.50 -2.99 -9.02
CA LEU A 16 -1.33 -2.00 -8.34
C LEU A 16 -2.58 -1.70 -9.18
N ILE A 17 -3.77 -2.03 -8.66
CA ILE A 17 -5.06 -1.72 -9.30
C ILE A 17 -5.64 -0.45 -8.66
N THR A 18 -5.68 0.65 -9.41
CA THR A 18 -6.23 1.94 -8.94
C THR A 18 -7.53 2.32 -9.60
N ASP A 19 -7.88 1.71 -10.74
CA ASP A 19 -9.10 1.98 -11.48
C ASP A 19 -9.89 0.67 -11.57
N PHE A 20 -11.14 0.70 -11.09
CA PHE A 20 -12.19 -0.34 -11.12
C PHE A 20 -11.73 -1.83 -11.16
N PRO A 21 -12.01 -2.65 -10.12
CA PRO A 21 -12.99 -2.47 -9.04
C PRO A 21 -12.38 -1.83 -7.78
N ALA A 22 -11.41 -0.93 -7.91
CA ALA A 22 -10.87 -0.20 -6.76
C ALA A 22 -11.90 0.81 -6.23
N PRO A 23 -12.21 0.84 -4.91
CA PRO A 23 -13.11 1.82 -4.32
C PRO A 23 -12.53 3.24 -4.48
N PRO A 24 -13.36 4.29 -4.60
CA PRO A 24 -12.89 5.67 -4.77
C PRO A 24 -11.90 6.12 -3.69
N SER A 25 -12.02 5.56 -2.49
CA SER A 25 -11.11 5.78 -1.36
C SER A 25 -9.67 5.34 -1.64
N ALA A 26 -9.43 4.38 -2.53
CA ALA A 26 -8.08 3.95 -2.89
C ALA A 26 -7.32 5.06 -3.64
N VAL A 27 -8.03 5.83 -4.47
CA VAL A 27 -7.46 6.99 -5.17
C VAL A 27 -7.13 8.11 -4.18
N GLU A 28 -8.01 8.36 -3.21
CA GLU A 28 -7.82 9.37 -2.17
C GLU A 28 -6.64 9.05 -1.24
N VAL A 29 -6.46 7.79 -0.86
CA VAL A 29 -5.31 7.33 -0.06
C VAL A 29 -4.01 7.49 -0.84
N LEU A 30 -3.99 7.17 -2.13
CA LEU A 30 -2.82 7.32 -3.00
C LEU A 30 -2.45 8.77 -3.32
N ALA A 31 -3.40 9.70 -3.15
CA ALA A 31 -3.18 11.13 -3.32
C ALA A 31 -2.47 11.77 -2.11
N GLN A 32 -2.35 11.05 -0.99
CA GLN A 32 -1.69 11.59 0.20
C GLN A 32 -0.17 11.70 0.04
N PRO A 33 0.46 12.73 0.61
CA PRO A 33 1.90 12.86 0.62
C PRO A 33 2.54 11.72 1.42
N ILE A 34 3.69 11.23 0.95
CA ILE A 34 4.43 10.15 1.62
C ILE A 34 4.78 10.62 3.05
N PRO A 35 4.32 9.91 4.10
CA PRO A 35 4.60 10.28 5.47
C PRO A 35 6.09 10.39 5.74
N ALA A 36 6.51 11.39 6.52
CA ALA A 36 7.93 11.60 6.85
C ALA A 36 8.56 10.37 7.54
N ALA A 37 7.75 9.58 8.25
CA ALA A 37 8.16 8.30 8.85
C ALA A 37 8.68 7.29 7.81
N ALA A 38 8.13 7.28 6.58
CA ALA A 38 8.61 6.42 5.51
C ALA A 38 9.98 6.85 4.95
N LYS A 39 10.41 8.09 5.19
CA LYS A 39 11.71 8.60 4.74
C LYS A 39 12.88 8.21 5.67
N LEU A 40 12.60 7.67 6.86
CA LEU A 40 13.61 7.50 7.91
C LEU A 40 14.22 6.09 8.01
N HIS A 41 13.67 5.07 7.35
CA HIS A 41 14.06 3.67 7.61
C HIS A 41 14.88 3.01 6.49
N ARG A 42 16.10 2.56 6.85
CA ARG A 42 16.92 1.60 6.10
C ARG A 42 16.23 0.23 6.11
N THR A 43 16.31 -0.51 4.99
CA THR A 43 15.80 -1.89 4.78
C THR A 43 14.63 -2.26 5.68
N MET A 44 13.41 -1.88 5.27
CA MET A 44 12.19 -2.23 5.97
C MET A 44 11.44 -3.35 5.24
N PRO A 45 10.75 -4.25 5.97
CA PRO A 45 9.82 -5.20 5.35
C PRO A 45 8.75 -4.48 4.52
N VAL A 46 8.42 -5.01 3.35
CA VAL A 46 7.47 -4.39 2.41
C VAL A 46 6.10 -4.13 3.04
N LEU A 47 5.63 -5.05 3.90
CA LEU A 47 4.36 -4.88 4.61
C LEU A 47 4.39 -3.69 5.59
N ASP A 48 5.50 -3.49 6.29
CA ASP A 48 5.66 -2.36 7.20
C ASP A 48 5.70 -1.05 6.43
N ALA A 49 6.31 -1.04 5.24
CA ALA A 49 6.30 0.12 4.35
C ALA A 49 4.87 0.46 3.91
N ILE A 50 4.11 -0.55 3.48
CA ILE A 50 2.72 -0.39 3.09
C ILE A 50 1.90 0.11 4.30
N GLN A 51 2.14 -0.42 5.50
CA GLN A 51 1.42 -0.04 6.72
C GLN A 51 1.62 1.44 7.08
N ILE A 52 2.84 1.96 6.91
CA ILE A 52 3.12 3.40 7.10
C ILE A 52 2.38 4.23 6.05
N LEU A 53 2.34 3.79 4.79
CA LEU A 53 1.72 4.53 3.70
C LEU A 53 0.20 4.58 3.82
N ILE A 54 -0.44 3.52 4.30
CA ILE A 54 -1.91 3.49 4.48
C ILE A 54 -2.35 4.13 5.80
N GLY A 55 -1.42 4.48 6.70
CA GLY A 55 -1.73 5.01 8.02
C GLY A 55 -2.10 3.92 9.04
N LEU A 56 -1.91 4.24 10.33
CA LEU A 56 -2.07 3.29 11.43
C LEU A 56 -3.53 2.85 11.67
N ASP A 57 -4.50 3.64 11.19
CA ASP A 57 -5.93 3.37 11.33
C ASP A 57 -6.48 2.40 10.27
N ASN A 58 -5.60 1.84 9.42
CA ASN A 58 -5.99 0.93 8.35
C ASN A 58 -5.23 -0.39 8.48
N THR A 59 -5.88 -1.49 8.14
CA THR A 59 -5.34 -2.85 8.28
C THR A 59 -5.03 -3.43 6.91
N ILE A 60 -3.84 -4.02 6.76
CA ILE A 60 -3.46 -4.79 5.58
C ILE A 60 -4.05 -6.20 5.68
N VAL A 61 -4.76 -6.62 4.63
CA VAL A 61 -5.23 -7.99 4.45
C VAL A 61 -4.41 -8.64 3.35
N VAL A 62 -3.76 -9.77 3.67
CA VAL A 62 -2.90 -10.50 2.72
C VAL A 62 -3.53 -11.85 2.37
N ASP A 63 -3.90 -12.02 1.11
CA ASP A 63 -4.26 -13.32 0.55
C ASP A 63 -3.04 -13.89 -0.19
N LYS A 64 -2.36 -14.84 0.46
CA LYS A 64 -1.17 -15.50 -0.10
C LYS A 64 -1.50 -16.49 -1.22
N THR A 65 -2.71 -17.04 -1.22
CA THR A 65 -3.16 -18.05 -2.19
C THR A 65 -3.35 -17.42 -3.56
N HIS A 66 -3.97 -16.24 -3.59
CA HIS A 66 -4.21 -15.49 -4.82
C HIS A 66 -3.20 -14.37 -5.07
N ARG A 67 -2.22 -14.19 -4.17
CA ARG A 67 -1.21 -13.11 -4.21
C ARG A 67 -1.85 -11.73 -4.29
N LEU A 68 -2.83 -11.48 -3.41
CA LEU A 68 -3.55 -10.21 -3.32
C LEU A 68 -3.25 -9.51 -2.00
N ILE A 69 -3.10 -8.19 -2.08
CA ILE A 69 -3.00 -7.31 -0.91
C ILE A 69 -4.19 -6.35 -0.98
N THR A 70 -4.95 -6.28 0.11
CA THR A 70 -6.10 -5.39 0.27
C THR A 70 -5.91 -4.55 1.53
N VAL A 71 -6.60 -3.40 1.58
CA VAL A 71 -6.59 -2.49 2.72
C VAL A 71 -8.03 -2.31 3.17
N GLN A 72 -8.26 -2.48 4.46
CA GLN A 72 -9.55 -2.20 5.10
C GLN A 72 -9.36 -1.15 6.19
N ARG A 73 -10.42 -0.37 6.46
CA ARG A 73 -10.40 0.57 7.58
C ARG A 73 -10.37 -0.22 8.90
N GLY A 74 -9.44 0.15 9.78
CA GLY A 74 -9.36 -0.38 11.14
C GLY A 74 -10.63 -0.04 11.91
N SER A 75 -11.09 -1.01 12.71
CA SER A 75 -12.23 -0.85 13.63
C SER A 75 -11.85 0.00 14.82
#